data_AF-A0A8X6WK68-F1
#
_entry.id   AF-A0A8X6WK68-F1
#
_cell.length_a   1.000
_cell.length_b   1.000
_cell.length_c   1.000
_cell.angle_alpha   90.00
_cell.angle_beta   90.00
_cell.angle_gamma   90.00
#
_symmetry.space_group_name_H-M   'P 1'
#
loop_
_entity.id
_entity.type
_entity.pdbx_description
1 polymer ?
#
loop_
_entity_poly.entity_id
_entity_poly.type
_entity_poly.pdbx_seq_one_letter_code
_entity_poly.pdbx_strand_id
1 'polypeptide(L)'
;MAFILKDSPECVKSELELFNLPGTQTVIQDGQWKQFHPLSNVFDNAPVEFHISGSAEDYIDLSQTQLYVKAKIVKVDNTPITKDDTIGPVNLFLHSLFSQVDVSLNDRVVSNSSNTYPYRSYIETLLNHGYDSKTSQLTAELFYKDSDDGLKKRTEFFKESATVDMIGCIHSDLFHQDRLLLNLVDLKIKLIRSKPEFCLQGSEGFKVVLDHVSLFIRKVRVNPGVILGHAKALEKTSAKYPINRVLCKVYSIPKGSMSFYSR
;
A
#
# COMPACT_ATOMS: atom_id res chain seq x y z
N MET A 1 -7.65 -7.98 -31.19
CA MET A 1 -6.63 -8.69 -30.39
C MET A 1 -5.93 -7.67 -29.51
N ALA A 2 -6.35 -7.60 -28.26
CA ALA A 2 -6.02 -6.52 -27.33
C ALA A 2 -5.08 -7.06 -26.24
N PHE A 3 -4.04 -6.27 -25.92
CA PHE A 3 -3.16 -6.44 -24.75
C PHE A 3 -2.35 -7.75 -24.61
N ILE A 4 -1.71 -8.24 -25.69
CA ILE A 4 -0.71 -9.31 -25.57
C ILE A 4 0.63 -8.71 -25.15
N LEU A 5 1.20 -9.19 -24.04
CA LEU A 5 2.52 -8.79 -23.58
C LEU A 5 3.57 -9.27 -24.59
N LYS A 6 4.41 -8.35 -25.08
CA LYS A 6 5.46 -8.68 -26.06
C LYS A 6 6.36 -9.79 -25.50
N ASP A 7 6.60 -10.82 -26.30
CA ASP A 7 7.38 -12.03 -25.95
C ASP A 7 6.74 -12.95 -24.88
N SER A 8 5.45 -12.79 -24.58
CA SER A 8 4.71 -13.75 -23.75
C SER A 8 4.41 -15.03 -24.55
N PRO A 9 4.79 -16.23 -24.06
CA PRO A 9 4.40 -17.48 -24.70
C PRO A 9 2.89 -17.71 -24.56
N GLU A 10 2.33 -18.48 -25.49
CA GLU A 10 0.98 -19.01 -25.35
C GLU A 10 0.92 -19.99 -24.16
N CYS A 11 -0.15 -19.93 -23.38
CA CYS A 11 -0.37 -20.84 -22.26
C CYS A 11 -1.81 -21.36 -22.28
N VAL A 12 -2.01 -22.54 -21.71
CA VAL A 12 -3.34 -23.16 -21.54
C VAL A 12 -3.87 -22.79 -20.16
N LYS A 13 -5.19 -22.63 -20.04
CA LYS A 13 -5.84 -22.38 -18.75
C LYS A 13 -5.60 -23.56 -17.81
N SER A 14 -5.18 -23.33 -16.56
CA SER A 14 -4.83 -24.41 -15.63
C SER A 14 -6.01 -25.35 -15.33
N GLU A 15 -7.26 -24.87 -15.39
CA GLU A 15 -8.46 -25.70 -15.22
C GLU A 15 -8.70 -26.70 -16.37
N LEU A 16 -7.99 -26.54 -17.49
CA LEU A 16 -8.01 -27.49 -18.61
C LEU A 16 -6.95 -28.57 -18.48
N GLU A 17 -6.04 -28.49 -17.49
CA GLU A 17 -5.03 -29.51 -17.20
C GLU A 17 -5.60 -30.69 -16.38
N LEU A 18 -6.75 -31.22 -16.82
CA LEU A 18 -7.56 -32.20 -16.09
C LEU A 18 -6.87 -33.53 -15.79
N PHE A 19 -5.77 -33.83 -16.49
CA PHE A 19 -5.04 -35.09 -16.38
C PHE A 19 -3.69 -34.95 -15.66
N ASN A 20 -3.32 -33.73 -15.25
CA ASN A 20 -2.11 -33.48 -14.47
C ASN A 20 -2.45 -33.36 -12.99
N LEU A 21 -1.66 -34.01 -12.15
CA LEU A 21 -1.71 -33.75 -10.72
C LEU A 21 -1.03 -32.41 -10.43
N PRO A 22 -1.62 -31.56 -9.57
CA PRO A 22 -0.99 -30.30 -9.20
C PRO A 22 0.36 -30.58 -8.51
N GLY A 23 1.40 -29.87 -8.93
CA GLY A 23 2.72 -29.98 -8.32
C GLY A 23 2.70 -29.60 -6.85
N THR A 24 3.45 -30.32 -6.02
CA THR A 24 3.63 -29.95 -4.61
C THR A 24 4.76 -28.93 -4.48
N GLN A 25 4.48 -27.82 -3.79
CA GLN A 25 5.50 -26.83 -3.46
C GLN A 25 6.44 -27.41 -2.38
N THR A 26 7.71 -27.60 -2.71
CA THR A 26 8.76 -28.07 -1.78
C THR A 26 9.95 -27.12 -1.65
N VAL A 27 9.91 -26.01 -2.39
CA VAL A 27 11.03 -25.09 -2.58
C VAL A 27 11.03 -23.96 -1.55
N ILE A 28 9.87 -23.55 -1.04
CA ILE A 28 9.75 -22.56 0.03
C ILE A 28 9.75 -23.36 1.33
N GLN A 29 10.78 -23.14 2.15
CA GLN A 29 11.01 -23.90 3.37
C GLN A 29 10.31 -23.27 4.57
N ASP A 30 10.30 -21.94 4.63
CA ASP A 30 9.74 -21.18 5.75
C ASP A 30 9.30 -19.78 5.29
N GLY A 31 8.37 -19.17 6.02
CA GLY A 31 7.88 -17.83 5.77
C GLY A 31 7.47 -17.15 7.07
N GLN A 32 8.07 -16.00 7.36
CA GLN A 32 7.85 -15.25 8.61
C GLN A 32 7.61 -13.77 8.33
N TRP A 33 6.68 -13.16 9.08
CA TRP A 33 6.50 -11.72 9.09
C TRP A 33 7.48 -11.08 10.07
N LYS A 34 8.32 -10.18 9.57
CA LYS A 34 9.21 -9.35 10.38
C LYS A 34 8.68 -7.93 10.41
N GLN A 35 8.64 -7.34 11.61
CA GLN A 35 8.26 -5.96 11.82
C GLN A 35 9.48 -5.04 11.63
N PHE A 36 9.31 -3.98 10.85
CA PHE A 36 10.29 -2.93 10.64
C PHE A 36 9.73 -1.60 11.15
N HIS A 37 10.61 -0.79 11.75
CA HIS A 37 10.28 0.54 12.23
C HIS A 37 10.83 1.62 11.28
N PRO A 38 10.23 2.82 11.28
CA PRO A 38 10.74 3.95 10.52
C PRO A 38 12.17 4.34 10.93
N LEU A 39 12.94 4.88 9.98
CA LEU A 39 14.30 5.37 10.22
C LEU A 39 14.35 6.59 11.14
N SER A 40 13.29 7.40 11.13
CA SER A 40 13.14 8.61 11.93
C SER A 40 11.82 8.60 12.68
N ASN A 41 11.77 9.37 13.77
CA ASN A 41 10.53 9.59 14.50
C ASN A 41 9.44 10.20 13.60
N VAL A 42 8.19 9.79 13.83
CA VAL A 42 7.02 10.11 13.00
C VAL A 42 6.24 11.35 13.46
N PHE A 43 6.68 11.99 14.54
CA PHE A 43 5.95 13.07 15.21
C PHE A 43 5.98 14.43 14.46
N ASP A 44 7.05 14.72 13.70
CA ASP A 44 7.32 16.07 13.18
C ASP A 44 6.75 16.35 11.77
N ASN A 45 5.64 15.70 11.40
CA ASN A 45 5.10 15.71 10.02
C ASN A 45 6.12 15.31 8.92
N ALA A 46 7.27 14.78 9.31
CA ALA A 46 8.29 14.29 8.41
C ALA A 46 7.78 13.07 7.62
N PRO A 47 8.33 12.83 6.42
CA PRO A 47 8.06 11.60 5.69
C PRO A 47 8.45 10.38 6.54
N VAL A 48 7.64 9.33 6.46
CA VAL A 48 7.94 8.04 7.11
C VAL A 48 8.77 7.22 6.14
N GLU A 49 10.03 6.96 6.50
CA GLU A 49 10.94 6.17 5.67
C GLU A 49 11.28 4.83 6.31
N PHE A 50 11.17 3.76 5.53
CA PHE A 50 11.62 2.42 5.88
C PHE A 50 12.77 2.02 4.97
N HIS A 51 13.80 1.39 5.53
CA HIS A 51 14.86 0.75 4.78
C HIS A 51 15.00 -0.70 5.24
N ILE A 52 14.84 -1.63 4.31
CA ILE A 52 14.92 -3.05 4.55
C ILE A 52 16.06 -3.59 3.71
N SER A 53 17.17 -3.89 4.39
CA SER A 53 18.34 -4.44 3.75
C SER A 53 18.04 -5.84 3.19
N GLY A 54 18.58 -6.10 2.00
CA GLY A 54 18.56 -7.40 1.37
C GLY A 54 19.26 -8.43 2.24
N SER A 55 18.58 -9.55 2.51
CA SER A 55 19.20 -10.70 3.16
C SER A 55 19.86 -11.57 2.09
N ALA A 56 20.91 -12.30 2.44
CA ALA A 56 21.49 -13.31 1.56
C ALA A 56 20.62 -14.57 1.45
N GLU A 57 19.87 -14.90 2.52
CA GLU A 57 19.11 -16.14 2.63
C GLU A 57 17.62 -15.97 2.32
N ASP A 58 17.06 -14.82 2.69
CA ASP A 58 15.62 -14.58 2.62
C ASP A 58 15.23 -13.78 1.38
N TYR A 59 14.20 -14.25 0.70
CA TYR A 59 13.48 -13.50 -0.32
C TYR A 59 12.39 -12.66 0.35
N ILE A 60 11.85 -11.67 -0.35
CA ILE A 60 10.78 -10.81 0.18
C ILE A 60 9.50 -11.05 -0.61
N ASP A 61 8.41 -11.39 0.09
CA ASP A 61 7.07 -11.42 -0.48
C ASP A 61 6.41 -10.04 -0.30
N LEU A 62 6.41 -9.26 -1.38
CA LEU A 62 5.85 -7.90 -1.39
C LEU A 62 4.33 -7.91 -1.34
N SER A 63 3.67 -8.94 -1.87
CA SER A 63 2.21 -9.07 -1.90
C SER A 63 1.60 -9.17 -0.50
N GLN A 64 2.37 -9.71 0.44
CA GLN A 64 2.00 -9.90 1.85
C GLN A 64 2.59 -8.83 2.77
N THR A 65 3.03 -7.69 2.23
CA THR A 65 3.55 -6.59 3.03
C THR A 65 2.41 -5.69 3.52
N GLN A 66 2.37 -5.46 4.84
CA GLN A 66 1.32 -4.69 5.50
C GLN A 66 1.89 -3.48 6.22
N LEU A 67 1.27 -2.33 6.01
CA LEU A 67 1.53 -1.09 6.73
C LEU A 67 0.63 -1.02 7.95
N TYR A 68 1.22 -0.86 9.12
CA TYR A 68 0.52 -0.66 10.39
C TYR A 68 0.72 0.75 10.91
N VAL A 69 -0.37 1.42 11.27
CA VAL A 69 -0.35 2.80 11.77
C VAL A 69 -1.28 2.93 12.97
N LYS A 70 -0.77 3.52 14.05
CA LYS A 70 -1.55 4.03 15.16
C LYS A 70 -1.65 5.55 15.03
N ALA A 71 -2.85 6.08 14.94
CA ALA A 71 -3.08 7.52 14.79
C ALA A 71 -4.15 8.01 15.75
N LYS A 72 -4.07 9.30 16.09
CA LYS A 72 -5.13 10.04 16.81
C LYS A 72 -5.36 11.40 16.17
N ILE A 73 -6.55 11.94 16.37
CA ILE A 73 -6.93 13.28 15.91
C ILE A 73 -6.92 14.19 17.13
N VAL A 74 -6.24 15.34 17.03
CA VAL A 74 -6.16 16.35 18.09
C VAL A 74 -6.35 17.74 17.50
N LYS A 75 -6.64 18.73 18.33
CA LYS A 75 -6.63 20.14 17.93
C LYS A 75 -5.19 20.59 17.63
N VAL A 76 -5.02 21.70 16.90
CA VAL A 76 -3.68 22.21 16.54
C VAL A 76 -2.81 22.47 17.78
N ASP A 77 -3.42 22.91 18.88
CA ASP A 77 -2.80 23.14 20.18
C ASP A 77 -2.47 21.86 20.98
N ASN A 78 -2.70 20.68 20.39
CA ASN A 78 -2.57 19.35 20.99
C ASN A 78 -3.60 19.02 22.08
N THR A 79 -4.66 19.82 22.23
CA THR A 79 -5.75 19.43 23.12
C THR A 79 -6.64 18.35 22.50
N PRO A 80 -7.27 17.49 23.34
CA PRO A 80 -8.18 16.47 22.84
C PRO A 80 -9.42 17.07 22.15
N ILE A 81 -9.99 16.30 21.22
CA ILE A 81 -11.27 16.65 20.62
C ILE A 81 -12.42 16.39 21.61
N THR A 82 -13.42 17.26 21.60
CA THR A 82 -14.62 17.14 22.44
C THR A 82 -15.81 16.62 21.60
N LYS A 83 -16.92 16.31 22.27
CA LYS A 83 -18.14 15.80 21.60
C LYS A 83 -18.79 16.81 20.66
N ASP A 84 -18.51 18.10 20.85
CA ASP A 84 -19.06 19.18 20.04
C ASP A 84 -18.25 19.43 18.76
N ASP A 85 -17.02 18.88 18.68
CA ASP A 85 -16.17 19.04 17.50
C ASP A 85 -16.70 18.15 16.36
N THR A 86 -17.21 18.78 15.30
CA THR A 86 -17.67 18.08 14.09
C THR A 86 -16.49 17.77 13.17
N ILE A 87 -15.63 16.85 13.58
CA ILE A 87 -14.45 16.41 12.82
C ILE A 87 -14.40 14.89 12.72
N GLY A 88 -14.04 14.38 11.56
CA GLY A 88 -13.86 12.96 11.33
C GLY A 88 -12.80 12.67 10.28
N PRO A 89 -12.27 11.45 10.23
CA PRO A 89 -11.38 11.04 9.15
C PRO A 89 -12.18 10.82 7.86
N VAL A 90 -11.55 11.13 6.72
CA VAL A 90 -12.06 10.72 5.41
C VAL A 90 -12.08 9.20 5.26
N ASN A 91 -12.77 8.71 4.24
CA ASN A 91 -12.84 7.28 3.96
C ASN A 91 -11.45 6.69 3.64
N LEU A 92 -11.26 5.41 3.92
CA LEU A 92 -9.99 4.72 3.73
C LEU A 92 -8.83 5.48 4.40
N PHE A 93 -9.00 5.80 5.68
CA PHE A 93 -8.16 6.76 6.40
C PHE A 93 -6.69 6.37 6.38
N LEU A 94 -6.35 5.08 6.54
CA LEU A 94 -4.97 4.58 6.53
C LEU A 94 -4.18 5.07 5.31
N HIS A 95 -4.79 5.01 4.13
CA HIS A 95 -4.16 5.44 2.87
C HIS A 95 -4.27 6.94 2.65
N SER A 96 -5.36 7.56 3.10
CA SER A 96 -5.54 9.00 3.05
C SER A 96 -4.54 9.78 3.91
N LEU A 97 -3.88 9.13 4.90
CA LEU A 97 -2.78 9.72 5.68
C LEU A 97 -1.55 10.09 4.85
N PHE A 98 -1.37 9.52 3.65
CA PHE A 98 -0.17 9.70 2.83
C PHE A 98 -0.51 10.19 1.43
N SER A 99 0.05 11.32 1.00
CA SER A 99 -0.22 11.89 -0.32
C SER A 99 0.54 11.17 -1.43
N GLN A 100 1.71 10.60 -1.09
CA GLN A 100 2.61 9.92 -2.01
C GLN A 100 3.32 8.77 -1.31
N VAL A 101 3.49 7.66 -2.05
CA VAL A 101 4.24 6.48 -1.61
C VAL A 101 5.28 6.14 -2.67
N ASP A 102 6.55 6.32 -2.30
CA ASP A 102 7.68 5.99 -3.14
C ASP A 102 8.29 4.66 -2.71
N VAL A 103 8.50 3.79 -3.69
CA VAL A 103 9.13 2.48 -3.52
C VAL A 103 10.39 2.46 -4.36
N SER A 104 11.52 2.16 -3.73
CA SER A 104 12.82 2.02 -4.39
C SER A 104 13.41 0.65 -4.14
N LEU A 105 14.06 0.10 -5.17
CA LEU A 105 14.87 -1.11 -5.11
C LEU A 105 16.32 -0.75 -5.41
N ASN A 106 17.27 -1.06 -4.51
CA ASN A 106 18.69 -0.68 -4.65
C ASN A 106 18.86 0.78 -5.11
N ASP A 107 18.24 1.72 -4.36
CA ASP A 107 18.22 3.17 -4.61
C ASP A 107 17.51 3.66 -5.88
N ARG A 108 16.98 2.75 -6.72
CA ARG A 108 16.19 3.12 -7.89
C ARG A 108 14.70 3.15 -7.56
N VAL A 109 14.07 4.31 -7.69
CA VAL A 109 12.61 4.46 -7.58
C VAL A 109 11.93 3.67 -8.70
N VAL A 110 11.03 2.76 -8.31
CA VAL A 110 10.26 1.90 -9.23
C VAL A 110 8.77 2.25 -9.27
N SER A 111 8.26 2.94 -8.25
CA SER A 111 6.90 3.46 -8.22
C SER A 111 6.75 4.75 -9.02
N ASN A 112 5.51 5.15 -9.28
CA ASN A 112 5.20 6.47 -9.81
C ASN A 112 5.08 7.48 -8.65
N SER A 113 6.09 8.35 -8.50
CA SER A 113 6.10 9.43 -7.51
C SER A 113 5.07 10.51 -7.86
N SER A 114 3.87 10.40 -7.29
CA SER A 114 2.78 11.33 -7.49
C SER A 114 2.01 11.58 -6.19
N ASN A 115 1.56 12.81 -5.99
CA ASN A 115 0.71 13.22 -4.86
C ASN A 115 -0.76 12.76 -4.98
N THR A 116 -1.00 11.71 -5.77
CA THR A 116 -2.34 11.18 -6.06
C THR A 116 -2.60 9.81 -5.42
N TYR A 117 -1.70 9.36 -4.54
CA TYR A 117 -1.80 8.04 -3.89
C TYR A 117 -3.15 7.79 -3.19
N PRO A 118 -3.73 8.75 -2.43
CA PRO A 118 -5.04 8.52 -1.81
C PRO A 118 -6.16 8.29 -2.81
N TYR A 119 -6.14 9.00 -3.94
CA TYR A 119 -7.15 8.80 -5.00
C TYR A 119 -6.99 7.44 -5.66
N ARG A 120 -5.75 7.05 -5.96
CA ARG A 120 -5.44 5.74 -6.52
C ARG A 120 -5.93 4.62 -5.61
N SER A 121 -5.51 4.63 -4.34
CA SER A 121 -5.87 3.60 -3.36
C SER A 121 -7.37 3.52 -3.14
N TYR A 122 -8.05 4.67 -3.05
CA TYR A 122 -9.51 4.70 -2.92
C TYR A 122 -10.23 4.12 -4.14
N ILE A 123 -9.84 4.51 -5.36
CA ILE A 123 -10.44 4.00 -6.60
C ILE A 123 -10.18 2.50 -6.76
N GLU A 124 -8.94 2.05 -6.53
CA GLU A 124 -8.58 0.62 -6.56
C GLU A 124 -9.42 -0.16 -5.55
N THR A 125 -9.57 0.36 -4.33
CA THR A 125 -10.39 -0.27 -3.28
C THR A 125 -11.86 -0.39 -3.71
N LEU A 126 -12.41 0.65 -4.35
CA LEU A 126 -13.79 0.65 -4.84
C LEU A 126 -14.00 -0.34 -5.99
N LEU A 127 -13.06 -0.47 -6.91
CA LEU A 127 -13.21 -1.28 -8.12
C LEU A 127 -12.84 -2.75 -7.90
N ASN A 128 -11.84 -3.05 -7.07
CA ASN A 128 -11.28 -4.40 -6.94
C ASN A 128 -11.91 -5.23 -5.82
N HIS A 129 -12.68 -4.62 -4.91
CA HIS A 129 -13.26 -5.33 -3.77
C HIS A 129 -14.78 -5.43 -3.85
N GLY A 130 -15.28 -6.64 -3.55
CA GLY A 130 -16.71 -6.93 -3.40
C GLY A 130 -17.30 -6.39 -2.09
N TYR A 131 -18.59 -6.64 -1.90
CA TYR A 131 -19.32 -6.24 -0.69
C TYR A 131 -18.67 -6.80 0.58
N ASP A 132 -18.39 -8.12 0.60
CA ASP A 132 -17.89 -8.81 1.79
C ASP A 132 -16.54 -8.26 2.26
N SER A 133 -15.61 -7.98 1.35
CA SER A 133 -14.32 -7.37 1.69
C SER A 133 -14.49 -5.95 2.25
N LYS A 134 -15.43 -5.17 1.69
CA LYS A 134 -15.73 -3.79 2.10
C LYS A 134 -16.40 -3.71 3.47
N THR A 135 -17.08 -4.75 3.91
CA THR A 135 -17.71 -4.83 5.23
C THR A 135 -16.90 -5.63 6.26
N SER A 136 -15.80 -6.26 5.85
CA SER A 136 -14.90 -7.03 6.72
C SER A 136 -13.48 -6.48 6.70
N GLN A 137 -12.54 -7.07 5.97
CA GLN A 137 -11.11 -6.73 6.04
C GLN A 137 -10.80 -5.24 5.86
N LEU A 138 -11.52 -4.54 4.97
CA LEU A 138 -11.25 -3.12 4.69
C LEU A 138 -11.66 -2.20 5.85
N THR A 139 -12.44 -2.68 6.82
CA THR A 139 -12.73 -1.90 8.04
C THR A 139 -11.46 -1.69 8.87
N ALA A 140 -10.43 -2.55 8.74
CA ALA A 140 -9.12 -2.38 9.37
C ALA A 140 -8.33 -1.19 8.81
N GLU A 141 -8.68 -0.73 7.61
CA GLU A 141 -8.12 0.47 6.96
C GLU A 141 -9.05 1.70 7.12
N LEU A 142 -10.08 1.56 7.96
CA LEU A 142 -11.19 2.50 8.15
C LEU A 142 -11.97 2.77 6.85
N PHE A 143 -12.14 1.77 6.00
CA PHE A 143 -13.13 1.85 4.93
C PHE A 143 -14.53 1.61 5.50
N TYR A 144 -15.42 2.59 5.30
CA TYR A 144 -16.85 2.44 5.57
C TYR A 144 -17.63 3.12 4.47
N LYS A 145 -18.65 2.46 3.92
CA LYS A 145 -19.45 3.03 2.83
C LYS A 145 -20.18 4.29 3.32
N ASP A 146 -19.97 5.41 2.63
CA ASP A 146 -20.50 6.71 3.07
C ASP A 146 -22.03 6.80 3.01
N SER A 147 -22.67 6.01 2.13
CA SER A 147 -24.14 5.90 2.07
C SER A 147 -24.77 5.33 3.35
N ASP A 148 -24.02 4.56 4.14
CA ASP A 148 -24.51 3.80 5.30
C ASP A 148 -23.97 4.39 6.62
N ASP A 149 -24.02 5.73 6.72
CA ASP A 149 -23.48 6.51 7.85
C ASP A 149 -21.97 6.29 8.09
N GLY A 150 -21.21 6.01 7.02
CA GLY A 150 -19.79 5.66 7.10
C GLY A 150 -18.94 6.68 7.85
N LEU A 151 -19.19 7.98 7.64
CA LEU A 151 -18.48 9.04 8.37
C LEU A 151 -18.72 8.97 9.88
N LYS A 152 -19.97 8.76 10.33
CA LYS A 152 -20.29 8.67 11.76
C LYS A 152 -19.56 7.50 12.42
N LYS A 153 -19.55 6.34 11.75
CA LYS A 153 -18.82 5.14 12.22
C LYS A 153 -17.33 5.41 12.33
N ARG A 154 -16.74 6.06 11.33
CA ARG A 154 -15.31 6.40 11.37
C ARG A 154 -14.97 7.42 12.47
N THR A 155 -15.77 8.47 12.61
CA THR A 155 -15.58 9.49 13.67
C THR A 155 -15.67 8.88 15.06
N GLU A 156 -16.53 7.87 15.26
CA GLU A 156 -16.71 7.22 16.55
C GLU A 156 -15.41 6.61 17.11
N PHE A 157 -14.55 6.06 16.26
CA PHE A 157 -13.26 5.52 16.69
C PHE A 157 -12.30 6.57 17.26
N PHE A 158 -12.44 7.84 16.87
CA PHE A 158 -11.55 8.93 17.28
C PHE A 158 -12.12 9.84 18.36
N LYS A 159 -13.32 9.54 18.89
CA LYS A 159 -13.94 10.32 19.97
C LYS A 159 -12.96 10.49 21.13
N GLU A 160 -12.95 11.70 21.71
CA GLU A 160 -12.07 12.04 22.85
C GLU A 160 -10.57 11.85 22.55
N SER A 161 -10.19 11.94 21.27
CA SER A 161 -8.83 11.75 20.76
C SER A 161 -8.27 10.35 21.05
N ALA A 162 -9.14 9.33 21.07
CA ALA A 162 -8.71 7.95 21.14
C ALA A 162 -7.75 7.58 19.99
N THR A 163 -6.72 6.81 20.32
CA THR A 163 -5.79 6.27 19.33
C THR A 163 -6.40 5.05 18.66
N VAL A 164 -6.36 5.03 17.33
CA VAL A 164 -6.91 3.96 16.50
C VAL A 164 -5.78 3.23 15.79
N ASP A 165 -5.81 1.91 15.87
CA ASP A 165 -4.91 1.01 15.17
C ASP A 165 -5.48 0.68 13.79
N MET A 166 -4.66 0.79 12.75
CA MET A 166 -5.02 0.48 11.38
C MET A 166 -3.95 -0.37 10.73
N ILE A 167 -4.35 -1.30 9.87
CA ILE A 167 -3.43 -2.15 9.11
C ILE A 167 -3.99 -2.43 7.71
N GLY A 168 -3.12 -2.41 6.71
CA GLY A 168 -3.51 -2.60 5.31
C GLY A 168 -2.34 -2.79 4.37
N CYS A 169 -2.61 -3.24 3.15
CA CYS A 169 -1.59 -3.42 2.12
C CYS A 169 -1.21 -2.10 1.45
N ILE A 170 0.02 -1.95 0.97
CA ILE A 170 0.43 -0.72 0.27
C ILE A 170 -0.06 -0.74 -1.18
N HIS A 171 -0.76 0.31 -1.62
CA HIS A 171 -1.23 0.47 -2.99
C HIS A 171 -0.11 0.92 -3.94
N SER A 172 0.72 -0.02 -4.38
CA SER A 172 1.78 0.22 -5.36
C SER A 172 1.85 -0.91 -6.37
N ASP A 173 2.23 -0.62 -7.62
CA ASP A 173 2.23 -1.60 -8.71
C ASP A 173 3.06 -2.85 -8.38
N LEU A 174 4.17 -2.67 -7.65
CA LEU A 174 5.08 -3.76 -7.27
C LEU A 174 4.52 -4.65 -6.15
N PHE A 175 3.58 -4.14 -5.35
CA PHE A 175 2.97 -4.88 -4.23
C PHE A 175 1.78 -5.73 -4.69
N HIS A 176 1.31 -5.55 -5.93
CA HIS A 176 0.20 -6.31 -6.50
C HIS A 176 0.63 -7.49 -7.38
N GLN A 177 1.91 -7.86 -7.35
CA GLN A 177 2.43 -9.01 -8.10
C GLN A 177 2.96 -10.07 -7.14
N ASP A 178 2.76 -11.34 -7.48
CA ASP A 178 3.00 -12.47 -6.57
C ASP A 178 4.44 -13.01 -6.60
N ARG A 179 5.31 -12.50 -7.47
CA ARG A 179 6.70 -12.96 -7.53
C ARG A 179 7.47 -12.41 -6.33
N LEU A 180 8.18 -13.32 -5.67
CA LEU A 180 9.09 -12.98 -4.59
C LEU A 180 10.23 -12.10 -5.12
N LEU A 181 10.48 -11.01 -4.42
CA LEU A 181 11.65 -10.17 -4.66
C LEU A 181 12.90 -10.95 -4.25
N LEU A 182 13.87 -11.02 -5.17
CA LEU A 182 15.14 -11.71 -4.99
C LEU A 182 15.88 -11.24 -3.73
N ASN A 183 16.69 -12.16 -3.18
CA ASN A 183 17.64 -11.87 -2.12
C ASN A 183 18.66 -10.79 -2.55
N LEU A 184 19.31 -10.15 -1.57
CA LEU A 184 20.29 -9.07 -1.77
C LEU A 184 19.74 -7.83 -2.52
N VAL A 185 18.42 -7.65 -2.55
CA VAL A 185 17.78 -6.41 -3.02
C VAL A 185 17.30 -5.61 -1.82
N ASP A 186 17.80 -4.39 -1.69
CA ASP A 186 17.37 -3.43 -0.67
C ASP A 186 16.04 -2.81 -1.08
N LEU A 187 15.08 -2.82 -0.17
CA LEU A 187 13.77 -2.19 -0.32
C LEU A 187 13.72 -0.93 0.53
N LYS A 188 13.49 0.22 -0.13
CA LYS A 188 13.20 1.48 0.55
C LYS A 188 11.76 1.90 0.25
N ILE A 189 11.01 2.25 1.29
CA ILE A 189 9.66 2.80 1.18
C ILE A 189 9.64 4.17 1.84
N LYS A 190 9.17 5.18 1.13
CA LYS A 190 9.01 6.54 1.64
C LYS A 190 7.56 6.96 1.51
N LEU A 191 6.93 7.27 2.64
CA LEU A 191 5.54 7.71 2.72
C LEU A 191 5.53 9.21 3.05
N ILE A 192 5.03 10.03 2.13
CA ILE A 192 4.88 11.47 2.33
C ILE A 192 3.50 11.72 2.94
N ARG A 193 3.44 12.47 4.04
CA ARG A 193 2.19 12.73 4.76
C ARG A 193 1.25 13.64 3.97
N SER A 194 -0.03 13.29 3.95
CA SER A 194 -1.10 14.16 3.48
C SER A 194 -1.30 15.34 4.41
N LYS A 195 -1.81 16.44 3.86
CA LYS A 195 -2.23 17.57 4.68
C LYS A 195 -3.52 17.26 5.45
N PRO A 196 -3.73 17.84 6.64
CA PRO A 196 -4.95 17.63 7.42
C PRO A 196 -6.24 17.93 6.65
N GLU A 197 -6.24 18.95 5.78
CA GLU A 197 -7.44 19.33 5.01
C GLU A 197 -7.85 18.26 3.98
N PHE A 198 -6.95 17.34 3.64
CA PHE A 198 -7.25 16.23 2.77
C PHE A 198 -7.74 14.99 3.54
N CYS A 199 -7.09 14.66 4.66
CA CYS A 199 -7.38 13.42 5.39
C CYS A 199 -8.45 13.56 6.47
N LEU A 200 -8.85 14.78 6.80
CA LEU A 200 -9.93 15.08 7.74
C LEU A 200 -11.10 15.76 7.02
N GLN A 201 -12.30 15.49 7.49
CA GLN A 201 -13.55 16.07 7.03
C GLN A 201 -14.28 16.70 8.22
N GLY A 202 -14.48 18.02 8.18
CA GLY A 202 -15.13 18.76 9.26
C GLY A 202 -14.63 20.18 9.41
N SER A 203 -14.72 20.71 10.63
CA SER A 203 -14.17 22.01 11.03
C SER A 203 -12.65 22.05 10.88
N GLU A 204 -12.11 23.24 10.57
CA GLU A 204 -10.68 23.50 10.56
C GLU A 204 -10.09 23.52 11.99
N GLY A 205 -8.75 23.50 12.11
CA GLY A 205 -8.08 23.57 13.41
C GLY A 205 -7.76 22.23 14.07
N PHE A 206 -7.75 21.15 13.29
CA PHE A 206 -7.41 19.80 13.75
C PHE A 206 -6.23 19.24 12.95
N LYS A 207 -5.48 18.33 13.57
CA LYS A 207 -4.34 17.63 12.97
C LYS A 207 -4.32 16.16 13.37
N VAL A 208 -3.65 15.36 12.53
CA VAL A 208 -3.47 13.94 12.79
C VAL A 208 -2.07 13.67 13.33
N VAL A 209 -2.00 13.10 14.53
CA VAL A 209 -0.77 12.66 15.16
C VAL A 209 -0.61 11.16 14.96
N LEU A 210 0.57 10.74 14.48
CA LEU A 210 0.94 9.34 14.39
C LEU A 210 1.67 8.97 15.67
N ASP A 211 1.12 8.03 16.43
CA ASP A 211 1.76 7.55 17.67
C ASP A 211 2.77 6.44 17.36
N HIS A 212 2.46 5.58 16.39
CA HIS A 212 3.33 4.48 16.00
C HIS A 212 3.08 4.11 14.54
N VAL A 213 4.15 3.80 13.81
CA VAL A 213 4.08 3.30 12.43
C VAL A 213 5.05 2.15 12.32
N SER A 214 4.65 1.05 11.70
CA SER A 214 5.54 -0.07 11.42
C SER A 214 5.13 -0.79 10.14
N LEU A 215 6.08 -1.48 9.52
CA LEU A 215 5.88 -2.23 8.31
C LEU A 215 6.12 -3.72 8.58
N PHE A 216 5.13 -4.56 8.32
CA PHE A 216 5.25 -6.01 8.41
C PHE A 216 5.59 -6.56 7.03
N ILE A 217 6.79 -7.11 6.87
CA ILE A 217 7.25 -7.71 5.62
C ILE A 217 7.38 -9.22 5.81
N ARG A 218 6.80 -9.97 4.88
CA ARG A 218 6.95 -11.43 4.84
C ARG A 218 8.29 -11.79 4.18
N LYS A 219 9.20 -12.32 4.98
CA LYS A 219 10.48 -12.89 4.55
C LYS A 219 10.29 -14.38 4.29
N VAL A 220 10.78 -14.86 3.16
CA VAL A 220 10.57 -16.23 2.69
C VAL A 220 11.92 -16.92 2.52
N ARG A 221 12.12 -18.02 3.24
CA ARG A 221 13.31 -18.87 3.10
C ARG A 221 13.10 -19.85 1.96
N VAL A 222 13.96 -19.74 0.96
CA VAL A 222 13.92 -20.58 -0.24
C VAL A 222 15.02 -21.63 -0.16
N ASN A 223 14.78 -22.82 -0.71
CA ASN A 223 15.76 -23.88 -0.82
C ASN A 223 17.06 -23.34 -1.49
N PRO A 224 18.25 -23.56 -0.89
CA PRO A 224 19.53 -23.06 -1.42
C PRO A 224 19.80 -23.43 -2.88
N GLY A 225 19.33 -24.60 -3.34
CA GLY A 225 19.49 -25.02 -4.74
C GLY A 225 18.81 -24.06 -5.72
N VAL A 226 17.68 -23.47 -5.34
CA VAL A 226 16.96 -22.49 -6.15
C VAL A 226 17.63 -21.13 -6.12
N ILE A 227 18.18 -20.73 -4.96
CA ILE A 227 18.98 -19.50 -4.86
C ILE A 227 20.20 -19.58 -5.80
N LEU A 228 20.92 -20.70 -5.79
CA LEU A 228 22.05 -20.94 -6.70
C LEU A 228 21.59 -20.97 -8.17
N GLY A 229 20.45 -21.58 -8.45
CA GLY A 229 19.84 -21.61 -9.78
C GLY A 229 19.53 -20.20 -10.29
N HIS A 230 18.92 -19.35 -9.45
CA HIS A 230 18.64 -17.95 -9.78
C HIS A 230 19.93 -17.16 -9.98
N ALA A 231 20.94 -17.32 -9.14
CA ALA A 231 22.25 -16.66 -9.31
C ALA A 231 22.87 -16.97 -10.69
N LYS A 232 22.88 -18.25 -11.10
CA LYS A 232 23.34 -18.67 -12.43
C LYS A 232 22.46 -18.15 -13.57
N ALA A 233 21.16 -18.03 -13.35
CA ALA A 233 20.26 -17.47 -14.35
C ALA A 233 20.50 -15.97 -14.56
N LEU A 234 20.81 -15.24 -13.49
CA LEU A 234 21.11 -13.80 -13.52
C LEU A 234 22.37 -13.46 -14.32
N GLU A 235 23.32 -14.40 -14.45
CA GLU A 235 24.48 -14.25 -15.34
C GLU A 235 24.08 -14.21 -16.83
N LYS A 236 22.92 -14.79 -17.19
CA LYS A 236 22.46 -14.92 -18.58
C LYS A 236 21.30 -13.98 -18.92
N THR A 237 20.39 -13.76 -17.97
CA THR A 237 19.18 -12.97 -18.20
C THR A 237 18.73 -12.27 -16.92
N SER A 238 18.08 -11.11 -17.06
CA SER A 238 17.54 -10.39 -15.93
C SER A 238 16.24 -11.02 -15.41
N ALA A 239 16.05 -10.96 -14.10
CA ALA A 239 14.76 -11.31 -13.49
C ALA A 239 13.66 -10.35 -13.97
N LYS A 240 12.50 -10.90 -14.33
CA LYS A 240 11.34 -10.14 -14.82
C LYS A 240 10.25 -10.13 -13.75
N TYR A 241 9.75 -8.95 -13.42
CA TYR A 241 8.60 -8.77 -12.52
C TYR A 241 7.47 -8.13 -13.32
N PRO A 242 6.39 -8.87 -13.63
CA PRO A 242 5.25 -8.31 -14.33
C PRO A 242 4.52 -7.35 -13.40
N ILE A 243 4.34 -6.11 -13.82
CA ILE A 243 3.60 -5.10 -13.08
C ILE A 243 2.57 -4.44 -13.98
N ASN A 244 1.38 -4.20 -13.45
CA ASN A 244 0.35 -3.40 -14.11
C ASN A 244 0.46 -1.98 -13.58
N ARG A 245 0.91 -1.05 -14.43
CA ARG A 245 1.11 0.34 -14.03
C ARG A 245 -0.19 1.11 -13.99
N VAL A 246 -0.53 1.64 -12.81
CA VAL A 246 -1.65 2.57 -12.65
C VAL A 246 -1.11 4.01 -12.56
N LEU A 247 -1.50 4.84 -13.52
CA LEU A 247 -1.06 6.24 -13.62
C LEU A 247 -2.26 7.18 -13.47
N CYS A 248 -2.27 7.94 -12.37
CA CYS A 248 -3.21 9.04 -12.18
C CYS A 248 -2.63 10.33 -12.80
N LYS A 249 -3.39 10.94 -13.72
CA LYS A 249 -3.07 12.26 -14.27
C LYS A 249 -4.07 13.29 -13.73
N VAL A 250 -3.56 14.43 -13.30
CA VAL A 250 -4.38 15.54 -12.81
C VAL A 250 -4.52 16.56 -13.92
N TYR A 251 -5.76 16.97 -14.19
CA TYR A 251 -6.06 18.04 -15.14
C TYR A 251 -6.94 19.08 -14.45
N SER A 252 -6.52 20.34 -14.50
CA SER A 252 -7.30 21.46 -13.96
C SER A 252 -8.14 22.06 -15.07
N ILE A 253 -9.47 22.03 -14.90
CA ILE A 253 -10.41 22.65 -15.84
C ILE A 253 -10.87 23.98 -15.23
N PRO A 254 -10.52 25.13 -15.83
CA PRO A 254 -10.99 26.43 -15.35
C PRO A 254 -12.51 26.55 -15.42
N LYS A 255 -13.10 27.25 -14.44
CA LYS A 255 -14.52 27.55 -14.42
C LYS A 255 -14.90 28.36 -15.67
N GLY A 256 -15.85 27.87 -16.47
CA GLY A 256 -16.31 28.49 -17.72
C GLY A 256 -15.70 27.93 -19.00
N SER A 257 -14.78 26.96 -18.92
CA SER A 257 -14.28 26.25 -20.10
C SER A 257 -15.32 25.28 -20.67
N MET A 258 -15.63 25.42 -21.95
CA MET A 258 -16.59 24.58 -22.69
C MET A 258 -15.94 23.41 -23.44
N SER A 259 -14.60 23.37 -23.52
CA SER A 259 -13.85 22.32 -24.20
C SER A 259 -12.54 22.03 -23.47
N PHE A 260 -12.22 20.76 -23.30
CA PHE A 260 -10.99 20.27 -22.69
C PHE A 260 -10.40 19.15 -23.57
N TYR A 261 -9.11 19.25 -23.90
CA TYR A 261 -8.38 18.24 -24.66
C TYR A 261 -7.25 17.67 -23.80
N SER A 262 -7.37 16.41 -23.37
CA SER A 262 -6.25 15.68 -22.77
C SER A 262 -5.41 15.01 -23.86
N ARG A 263 -4.10 15.30 -23.90
CA ARG A 263 -3.13 14.48 -24.65
C ARG A 263 -2.75 13.22 -23.87
#